data_AF-A0A1R0GSS4-F1
#
_entry.id   AF-A0A1R0GSS4-F1
#
_cell.length_a   1.000
_cell.length_b   1.000
_cell.length_c   1.000
_cell.angle_alpha   90.00
_cell.angle_beta   90.00
_cell.angle_gamma   90.00
#
_symmetry.space_group_name_H-M   'P 1'
#
loop_
_entity.id
_entity.type
_entity.pdbx_description
1 polymer ?
#
loop_
_entity_poly.entity_id
_entity_poly.type
_entity_poly.pdbx_seq_one_letter_code
_entity_poly.pdbx_strand_id
1 'polypeptide(L)'
;MHIGCYGVETFGMSETRVKPIQAEIEKAIRLFTNVGKSAAMERVRADLGIKSVFLKTSTARERAYHKWPRLKTWIAYLIKSPIKARMAT
;
A
#
# COMPACT_ATOMS: atom_id res chain seq x y z
N MET A 1 -8.91 4.73 18.90
CA MET A 1 -8.86 4.36 17.46
C MET A 1 -7.40 4.23 17.05
N HIS A 2 -6.96 3.05 16.64
CA HIS A 2 -5.55 2.72 16.42
C HIS A 2 -4.96 3.36 15.14
N ILE A 3 -3.72 3.84 15.17
CA ILE A 3 -3.01 4.49 14.04
C ILE A 3 -2.40 3.46 13.08
N GLY A 4 -2.05 2.27 13.59
CA GLY A 4 -1.55 1.15 12.80
C GLY A 4 -2.53 -0.03 12.81
N CYS A 5 -2.43 -0.91 11.81
CA CYS A 5 -2.96 -2.27 11.89
C CYS A 5 -1.75 -3.18 12.16
N TYR A 6 -1.51 -3.45 13.43
CA TYR A 6 -0.47 -4.38 13.87
C TYR A 6 -1.11 -5.76 13.80
N GLY A 7 -0.69 -6.58 12.84
CA GLY A 7 -1.34 -7.87 12.52
C GLY A 7 -1.45 -8.82 13.72
N VAL A 8 -2.23 -9.89 13.52
CA VAL A 8 -2.72 -10.86 14.53
C VAL A 8 -1.63 -11.51 15.41
N GLU A 9 -0.36 -11.40 15.05
CA GLU A 9 0.75 -11.88 15.85
C GLU A 9 1.88 -10.85 15.80
N THR A 10 1.84 -9.83 16.64
CA THR A 10 3.04 -9.02 16.92
C THR A 10 4.04 -9.90 17.70
N PHE A 11 4.63 -10.90 17.03
CA PHE A 11 5.60 -11.87 17.56
C PHE A 11 5.03 -13.05 18.37
N GLY A 12 3.80 -13.52 18.08
CA GLY A 12 3.20 -14.67 18.78
C GLY A 12 2.91 -14.41 20.27
N MET A 13 2.79 -13.13 20.66
CA MET A 13 2.53 -12.72 22.04
C MET A 13 1.04 -12.60 22.34
N SER A 14 0.65 -12.89 23.60
CA SER A 14 -0.72 -12.69 24.08
C SER A 14 -1.15 -11.22 23.96
N GLU A 15 -2.43 -11.01 23.66
CA GLU A 15 -3.02 -9.67 23.48
C GLU A 15 -2.79 -8.73 24.68
N THR A 16 -2.75 -9.29 25.89
CA THR A 16 -2.46 -8.57 27.14
C THR A 16 -1.08 -7.93 27.17
N ARG A 17 -0.08 -8.55 26.53
CA ARG A 17 1.29 -8.03 26.42
C ARG A 17 1.42 -7.05 25.26
N VAL A 18 0.68 -7.29 24.18
CA VAL A 18 0.71 -6.46 22.97
C VAL A 18 0.05 -5.09 23.20
N LYS A 19 -1.07 -5.04 23.93
CA LYS A 19 -1.83 -3.81 24.19
C LYS A 19 -0.98 -2.64 24.72
N PRO A 20 -0.19 -2.78 25.79
CA PRO A 20 0.62 -1.67 26.30
C PRO A 20 1.71 -1.21 25.32
N ILE A 21 2.32 -2.15 24.59
CA ILE A 21 3.35 -1.84 23.58
C ILE A 21 2.74 -1.05 22.43
N GLN A 22 1.59 -1.50 21.92
CA GLN A 22 0.88 -0.82 20.85
C GLN A 22 0.44 0.59 21.26
N ALA A 23 -0.02 0.76 22.51
CA ALA A 23 -0.40 2.06 23.03
C ALA A 23 0.78 3.05 23.08
N GLU A 24 1.97 2.60 23.46
CA GLU A 24 3.15 3.47 23.54
C GLU A 24 3.69 3.85 22.16
N ILE A 25 3.71 2.89 21.22
CA ILE A 25 4.02 3.17 19.81
C ILE A 25 3.04 4.21 19.24
N GLU A 26 1.75 4.10 19.56
CA GLU A 26 0.75 5.06 19.08
C GLU A 26 0.92 6.46 19.67
N LYS A 27 1.29 6.58 20.96
CA LYS A 27 1.63 7.87 21.55
C LYS A 27 2.83 8.49 20.85
N ALA A 28 3.89 7.72 20.62
CA ALA A 28 5.09 8.20 19.94
C ALA A 28 4.78 8.66 18.50
N ILE A 29 4.02 7.87 17.74
CA ILE A 29 3.59 8.25 16.39
C ILE A 29 2.72 9.51 16.42
N ARG A 30 1.79 9.62 17.38
CA ARG A 30 0.91 10.78 17.48
C ARG A 30 1.70 12.06 17.82
N LEU A 31 2.64 11.97 18.76
CA LEU A 31 3.57 13.06 19.09
C LEU A 31 4.43 13.47 17.89
N PHE A 32 4.97 12.49 17.17
CA PHE A 32 5.83 12.73 16.01
C PHE A 32 5.08 13.40 14.85
N THR A 33 3.80 13.06 14.67
CA THR A 33 3.11 13.39 13.43
C THR A 33 2.17 14.58 13.57
N ASN A 34 1.50 14.81 14.70
CA ASN A 34 0.51 15.88 14.91
C ASN A 34 -0.50 16.05 13.76
N VAL A 35 -0.68 15.02 12.93
CA VAL A 35 -1.54 14.99 11.74
C VAL A 35 -2.46 13.77 11.80
N GLY A 36 -3.47 13.74 10.94
CA GLY A 36 -4.35 12.59 10.80
C GLY A 36 -3.60 11.29 10.50
N LYS A 37 -4.21 10.14 10.84
CA LYS A 37 -3.63 8.79 10.75
C LYS A 37 -2.96 8.47 9.41
N SER A 38 -3.58 8.84 8.28
CA SER A 38 -3.04 8.57 6.95
C SER A 38 -1.72 9.34 6.70
N ALA A 39 -1.75 10.65 6.98
CA ALA A 39 -0.59 11.52 6.84
C ALA A 39 0.53 11.14 7.83
N ALA A 40 0.17 10.70 9.04
CA ALA A 40 1.12 10.22 10.04
C ALA A 40 1.89 8.99 9.53
N MET A 41 1.16 8.00 9.01
CA MET A 41 1.76 6.79 8.45
C MET A 41 2.58 7.06 7.18
N GLU A 42 2.20 8.04 6.38
CA GLU A 42 2.97 8.45 5.20
C GLU A 42 4.29 9.12 5.60
N ARG A 43 4.29 9.99 6.62
CA ARG A 43 5.53 10.57 7.17
C ARG A 43 6.45 9.51 7.76
N VAL A 44 5.93 8.59 8.56
CA VAL A 44 6.73 7.48 9.13
C VAL A 44 7.34 6.61 8.04
N ARG A 45 6.59 6.32 6.96
CA ARG A 45 7.13 5.56 5.82
C ARG A 45 8.21 6.33 5.07
N ALA A 46 8.02 7.64 4.87
CA ALA A 46 9.01 8.50 4.23
C ALA A 46 10.31 8.55 5.03
N ASP A 47 10.22 8.72 6.35
CA ASP A 47 11.36 8.79 7.26
C ASP A 47 12.13 7.46 7.34
N LEU A 48 11.41 6.33 7.41
CA LEU A 48 12.01 4.99 7.36
C LEU A 48 12.48 4.56 5.96
N GLY A 49 12.34 5.40 4.93
CA GLY A 49 12.70 5.07 3.55
C GLY A 49 11.86 3.95 2.92
N ILE A 50 10.72 3.58 3.53
CA ILE A 50 9.83 2.53 3.04
C ILE A 50 9.01 3.09 1.89
N LYS A 51 9.44 2.79 0.65
CA LYS A 51 8.66 3.10 -0.55
C LYS A 51 7.27 2.46 -0.45
N SER A 52 6.23 3.29 -0.53
CA SER A 52 4.85 2.82 -0.44
C SER A 52 4.57 1.75 -1.51
N VAL A 53 3.72 0.78 -1.18
CA VAL A 53 3.27 -0.24 -2.13
C VAL A 53 2.65 0.44 -3.35
N PHE A 54 1.91 1.53 -3.15
CA PHE A 54 1.35 2.35 -4.22
C PHE A 54 2.43 2.84 -5.20
N LEU A 55 3.55 3.37 -4.68
CA LEU A 55 4.65 3.85 -5.51
C LEU A 55 5.29 2.71 -6.31
N LYS A 56 5.58 1.57 -5.67
CA LYS A 56 6.13 0.37 -6.33
C LYS A 56 5.20 -0.14 -7.44
N THR A 57 3.91 -0.26 -7.15
CA THR A 57 2.90 -0.70 -8.12
C THR A 57 2.72 0.31 -9.25
N SER A 58 2.77 1.62 -8.96
CA SER A 58 2.68 2.67 -9.98
C SER A 58 3.85 2.60 -10.95
N THR A 59 5.08 2.51 -10.44
CA THR A 59 6.27 2.35 -11.30
C THR A 59 6.23 1.05 -12.11
N ALA A 60 5.77 -0.06 -11.53
CA ALA A 60 5.63 -1.32 -12.25
C ALA A 60 4.58 -1.21 -13.38
N ARG A 61 3.44 -0.57 -13.10
CA ARG A 61 2.35 -0.33 -14.07
C ARG A 61 2.77 0.60 -15.19
N GLU A 62 3.51 1.67 -14.88
CA GLU A 62 4.08 2.58 -15.89
C GLU A 62 5.07 1.85 -16.81
N ARG A 63 6.00 1.08 -16.24
CA ARG A 63 6.91 0.22 -17.02
C ARG A 63 6.15 -0.77 -17.90
N ALA A 64 5.09 -1.37 -17.38
CA ALA A 64 4.23 -2.27 -18.12
C ALA A 64 3.56 -1.57 -19.32
N TYR A 65 3.03 -0.36 -19.12
CA TYR A 65 2.40 0.42 -20.19
C TYR A 65 3.36 0.72 -21.35
N HIS A 66 4.62 1.03 -21.09
CA HIS A 66 5.63 1.25 -22.13
C HIS A 66 6.20 -0.04 -22.74
N LYS A 67 6.13 -1.16 -22.01
CA LYS A 67 6.66 -2.45 -22.46
C LYS A 67 5.64 -3.20 -23.32
N TRP A 68 4.40 -3.32 -22.86
CA TRP A 68 3.38 -4.20 -23.44
C TRP A 68 3.04 -3.91 -24.90
N PRO A 69 2.96 -2.66 -25.39
CA PRO A 69 2.70 -2.39 -26.81
C PRO A 69 3.75 -2.96 -27.79
N ARG A 70 4.96 -3.23 -27.30
CA ARG A 70 6.09 -3.79 -28.07
C ARG A 70 6.20 -5.32 -27.99
N LEU A 71 5.42 -5.97 -27.11
CA LEU A 71 5.47 -7.42 -26.97
C LEU A 71 4.58 -8.11 -28.01
N LYS A 72 5.01 -9.28 -28.49
CA LYS A 72 4.19 -10.18 -29.32
C LYS A 72 3.30 -11.09 -28.45
N THR A 73 2.60 -10.52 -27.46
CA THR A 73 1.71 -11.26 -26.56
C THR A 73 0.25 -10.88 -26.81
N TRP A 74 -0.68 -11.78 -26.49
CA TRP A 74 -2.13 -11.54 -26.62
C TRP A 74 -2.59 -10.30 -25.81
N ILE A 75 -1.92 -9.98 -24.70
CA ILE A 75 -2.16 -8.77 -23.90
C ILE A 75 -1.91 -7.50 -24.73
N ALA A 76 -0.84 -7.45 -25.53
CA ALA A 76 -0.55 -6.32 -26.39
C ALA A 76 -1.64 -6.11 -27.45
N TYR A 77 -2.19 -7.21 -27.97
CA TYR A 77 -3.33 -7.20 -28.89
C TYR A 77 -4.59 -6.68 -28.22
N LEU A 78 -4.91 -7.14 -27.00
CA LEU A 78 -6.07 -6.66 -26.24
C LEU A 78 -5.98 -5.19 -25.84
N ILE A 79 -4.77 -4.64 -25.63
CA ILE A 79 -4.59 -3.21 -25.35
C ILE A 79 -4.83 -2.37 -26.62
N LYS A 80 -4.37 -2.84 -27.78
CA LYS A 80 -4.58 -2.17 -29.08
C LYS A 80 -6.03 -2.29 -29.56
N SER A 81 -6.68 -3.40 -29.24
CA SER A 81 -8.05 -3.72 -29.63
C SER A 81 -8.84 -4.15 -28.39
N PRO A 82 -9.17 -3.19 -27.51
CA PRO A 82 -9.92 -3.47 -26.29
C PRO A 82 -11.25 -4.10 -26.67
N ILE A 83 -11.60 -5.19 -25.99
CA ILE A 83 -12.91 -5.81 -26.12
C ILE A 83 -13.91 -4.75 -25.66
N LYS A 84 -14.59 -4.12 -26.61
CA LYS A 84 -15.73 -3.26 -26.31
C LYS A 84 -16.72 -4.15 -25.59
N ALA A 85 -16.99 -3.87 -24.32
CA ALA A 85 -18.08 -4.52 -23.59
C ALA A 85 -19.33 -4.38 -24.47
N ARG A 86 -19.80 -5.49 -25.01
CA ARG A 86 -21.12 -5.56 -25.62
C ARG A 86 -22.07 -5.19 -24.49
N MET A 87 -22.74 -4.04 -24.57
CA MET A 87 -23.82 -3.76 -23.64
C MET A 87 -24.79 -4.94 -23.76
N ALA A 88 -24.98 -5.66 -22.65
CA ALA A 88 -26.00 -6.69 -22.60
C ALA A 88 -27.34 -5.95 -22.75
N THR A 89 -28.02 -6.23 -23.87
CA THR A 89 -29.38 -5.76 -24.16
C THR A 89 -30.38 -6.43 -23.25
#